data_AF-A0A6C0KWU2-F1
#
_entry.id   AF-A0A6C0KWU2-F1
#
_cell.length_a   1.000
_cell.length_b   1.000
_cell.length_c   1.000
_cell.angle_alpha   90.00
_cell.angle_beta   90.00
_cell.angle_gamma   90.00
#
_symmetry.space_group_name_H-M   'P 1'
#
loop_
_entity.id
_entity.type
_entity.pdbx_description
1 polymer ?
#
loop_
_entity_poly.entity_id
_entity_poly.type
_entity_poly.pdbx_seq_one_letter_code
_entity_poly.pdbx_strand_id
1 'polypeptide(L)'
;MEDSDKHVRYLKSYKPNDHFWGIGIENETYLEFSYKLERSPQHIYTCHKAERYSVDYFAGLDPEYKQLIKYLFPPNESIYRLPIYFNAHSLQKTDISGNHITTYEKSPKPNPLFMGKTVHEILCQAEPKVFKDKYKINYMFDGDTVEFMTQKFYNTTVKKCIDELKSEKQQFLKALNRVFKKHKVMRNLGPLRYPVRNEPFVTFLTNINNVATFNNGTYHINLTMPTLLDENLQPANKANFVAKHKAAIRYIQYLEPLIISLYGTPDPFSAVSPKFSRASQRVAASRYISIGTYDTDTMLTGKVLQLPIN
;
A
#
# COMPACT_ATOMS: atom_id res chain seq x y z
N MET A 1 0.07 23.05 8.23
CA MET A 1 -1.37 22.97 8.53
C MET A 1 -1.82 21.55 8.23
N GLU A 2 -1.56 20.64 9.16
CA GLU A 2 -1.80 19.20 9.00
C GLU A 2 -3.19 18.81 9.50
N ASP A 3 -3.89 17.99 8.72
CA ASP A 3 -4.69 16.80 9.14
C ASP A 3 -5.60 16.91 10.38
N SER A 4 -5.98 18.12 10.83
CA SER A 4 -6.80 18.35 12.03
C SER A 4 -8.12 17.60 11.94
N ASP A 5 -8.71 17.55 10.75
CA ASP A 5 -9.99 16.89 10.49
C ASP A 5 -9.90 15.35 10.62
N LYS A 6 -8.75 14.73 10.29
CA LYS A 6 -8.52 13.28 10.47
C LYS A 6 -8.48 12.91 11.94
N HIS A 7 -7.99 13.79 12.82
CA HIS A 7 -7.93 13.53 14.26
C HIS A 7 -9.24 13.85 14.98
N VAL A 8 -10.00 14.86 14.54
CA VAL A 8 -11.29 15.25 15.13
C VAL A 8 -12.29 14.09 15.15
N ARG A 9 -12.32 13.23 14.13
CA ARG A 9 -13.24 12.07 14.11
C ARG A 9 -12.91 11.05 15.20
N TYR A 10 -11.65 10.91 15.59
CA TYR A 10 -11.21 9.96 16.61
C TYR A 10 -11.56 10.43 18.01
N LEU A 11 -11.55 11.74 18.25
CA LEU A 11 -11.98 12.34 19.52
C LEU A 11 -13.41 11.95 19.89
N LYS A 12 -14.29 11.71 18.91
CA LYS A 12 -15.66 11.24 19.14
C LYS A 12 -15.74 9.86 19.82
N SER A 13 -14.66 9.09 19.81
CA SER A 13 -14.60 7.77 20.45
C SER A 13 -14.13 7.83 21.89
N TYR A 14 -13.47 8.92 22.30
CA TYR A 14 -12.88 9.07 23.62
C TYR A 14 -13.93 9.43 24.66
N LYS A 15 -13.71 8.95 25.90
CA LYS A 15 -14.58 9.21 27.03
C LYS A 15 -13.80 9.91 28.15
N PRO A 16 -14.34 10.98 28.75
CA PRO A 16 -13.70 11.64 29.89
C PRO A 16 -13.47 10.67 31.04
N ASN A 17 -12.32 10.76 31.71
CA ASN A 17 -11.97 9.95 32.89
C ASN A 17 -11.98 8.42 32.66
N ASP A 18 -11.81 7.97 31.42
CA ASP A 18 -11.83 6.55 31.05
C ASP A 18 -10.40 6.01 30.80
N HIS A 19 -10.24 4.69 30.94
CA HIS A 19 -9.02 3.99 30.54
C HIS A 19 -9.09 3.63 29.06
N PHE A 20 -8.16 4.18 28.28
CA PHE A 20 -8.07 4.00 26.83
C PHE A 20 -6.84 3.18 26.42
N TRP A 21 -7.03 2.26 25.48
CA TRP A 21 -5.98 1.74 24.59
C TRP A 21 -6.50 1.67 23.16
N GLY A 22 -5.58 1.72 22.20
CA GLY A 22 -5.88 1.80 20.78
C GLY A 22 -5.18 0.72 19.98
N ILE A 23 -5.90 0.07 19.07
CA ILE A 23 -5.31 -0.79 18.03
C ILE A 23 -5.94 -0.40 16.70
N GLY A 24 -5.12 -0.02 15.73
CA GLY A 24 -5.55 0.27 14.37
C GLY A 24 -4.64 -0.39 13.35
N ILE A 25 -5.18 -0.69 12.18
CA ILE A 25 -4.43 -1.18 11.04
C ILE A 25 -4.73 -0.27 9.84
N GLU A 26 -3.68 0.19 9.19
CA GLU A 26 -3.74 0.73 7.83
C GLU A 26 -3.09 -0.28 6.89
N ASN A 27 -3.69 -0.57 5.75
CA ASN A 27 -3.17 -1.52 4.77
C ASN A 27 -3.16 -0.91 3.38
N GLU A 28 -1.98 -0.56 2.91
CA GLU A 28 -1.70 -0.21 1.52
C GLU A 28 -1.63 -1.50 0.70
N THR A 29 -2.44 -1.59 -0.34
CA THR A 29 -2.45 -2.77 -1.21
C THR A 29 -2.82 -2.43 -2.63
N TYR A 30 -2.38 -3.28 -3.54
CA TYR A 30 -2.80 -3.26 -4.94
C TYR A 30 -4.02 -4.16 -5.13
N LEU A 31 -4.66 -4.03 -6.28
CA LEU A 31 -5.59 -5.02 -6.79
C LEU A 31 -4.92 -5.72 -7.98
N GLU A 32 -5.31 -6.95 -8.26
CA GLU A 32 -4.85 -7.66 -9.45
C GLU A 32 -6.01 -8.25 -10.23
N PHE A 33 -5.90 -8.22 -11.55
CA PHE A 33 -6.81 -8.95 -12.41
C PHE A 33 -6.60 -10.46 -12.30
N SER A 34 -7.68 -11.22 -12.45
CA SER A 34 -7.61 -12.68 -12.51
C SER A 34 -6.85 -13.17 -13.75
N TYR A 35 -6.91 -12.43 -14.86
CA TYR A 35 -6.10 -12.69 -16.04
C TYR A 35 -4.63 -12.39 -15.75
N LYS A 36 -3.75 -13.26 -16.25
CA LYS A 36 -2.29 -13.10 -16.17
C LYS A 36 -1.75 -12.86 -17.57
N LEU A 37 -0.83 -11.90 -17.68
CA LEU A 37 -0.25 -11.51 -18.96
C LEU A 37 0.88 -12.45 -19.32
N GLU A 38 0.80 -13.03 -20.52
CA GLU A 38 1.82 -13.93 -21.05
C GLU A 38 2.97 -13.11 -21.65
N ARG A 39 4.19 -13.33 -21.14
CA ARG A 39 5.41 -12.64 -21.55
C ARG A 39 6.52 -13.65 -21.85
N SER A 40 7.25 -13.43 -22.93
CA SER A 40 8.47 -14.20 -23.19
C SER A 40 9.57 -13.80 -22.20
N PRO A 41 10.54 -14.69 -21.93
CA PRO A 41 11.71 -14.33 -21.13
C PRO A 41 12.40 -13.06 -21.67
N GLN A 42 12.58 -12.97 -22.99
CA GLN A 42 13.21 -11.82 -23.63
C GLN A 42 12.49 -10.50 -23.32
N HIS A 43 11.15 -10.51 -23.33
CA HIS A 43 10.37 -9.33 -22.96
C HIS A 43 10.64 -8.93 -21.50
N ILE A 44 10.64 -9.92 -20.59
CA ILE A 44 10.91 -9.68 -19.18
C ILE A 44 12.29 -9.06 -18.99
N TYR A 45 13.32 -9.49 -19.73
CA TYR A 45 14.68 -8.98 -19.57
C TYR A 45 14.88 -7.54 -20.04
N THR A 46 14.09 -7.08 -21.01
CA THR A 46 14.36 -5.82 -21.71
C THR A 46 13.35 -4.72 -21.46
N CYS A 47 12.12 -5.06 -21.06
CA CYS A 47 11.02 -4.09 -20.95
C CYS A 47 10.84 -3.61 -19.51
N HIS A 48 11.90 -3.08 -18.90
CA HIS A 48 11.85 -2.53 -17.55
C HIS A 48 11.49 -1.05 -17.57
N LYS A 49 10.40 -0.68 -16.88
CA LYS A 49 10.05 0.72 -16.69
C LYS A 49 9.15 0.88 -15.48
N ALA A 50 9.40 1.95 -14.71
CA ALA A 50 8.50 2.37 -13.65
C ALA A 50 7.09 2.65 -14.19
N GLU A 51 6.09 2.41 -13.34
CA GLU A 51 4.76 2.95 -13.55
C GLU A 51 4.80 4.48 -13.54
N ARG A 52 3.90 5.14 -14.28
CA ARG A 52 4.01 6.55 -14.71
C ARG A 52 4.32 7.53 -13.58
N TYR A 53 3.76 7.27 -12.40
CA TYR A 53 3.81 8.15 -11.23
C TYR A 53 4.59 7.53 -10.07
N SER A 54 5.15 6.35 -10.29
CA SER A 54 5.84 5.56 -9.28
C SER A 54 7.33 5.83 -9.31
N VAL A 55 8.02 5.47 -8.24
CA VAL A 55 9.48 5.53 -8.18
C VAL A 55 10.08 4.54 -9.17
N ASP A 56 11.12 4.97 -9.89
CA ASP A 56 11.89 4.07 -10.74
C ASP A 56 12.84 3.22 -9.91
N TYR A 57 12.34 2.09 -9.42
CA TYR A 57 13.11 1.15 -8.63
C TYR A 57 14.25 0.51 -9.41
N PHE A 58 14.11 0.32 -10.74
CA PHE A 58 15.20 -0.26 -11.55
C PHE A 58 16.41 0.65 -11.63
N ALA A 59 16.22 1.98 -11.57
CA ALA A 59 17.32 2.94 -11.53
C ALA A 59 18.18 2.83 -10.26
N GLY A 60 17.63 2.27 -9.18
CA GLY A 60 18.34 2.06 -7.91
C GLY A 60 18.97 0.68 -7.73
N LEU A 61 18.72 -0.28 -8.64
CA LEU A 61 19.26 -1.63 -8.53
C LEU A 61 20.71 -1.70 -9.06
N ASP A 62 21.52 -2.57 -8.44
CA ASP A 62 22.84 -2.94 -8.96
C ASP A 62 22.68 -3.47 -10.40
N PRO A 63 23.40 -2.93 -11.42
CA PRO A 63 23.29 -3.36 -12.81
C PRO A 63 23.41 -4.88 -13.05
N GLU A 64 24.03 -5.63 -12.13
CA GLU A 64 24.08 -7.09 -12.11
C GLU A 64 22.69 -7.73 -12.18
N TYR A 65 21.63 -7.04 -11.72
CA TYR A 65 20.24 -7.53 -11.79
C TYR A 65 19.85 -7.96 -13.22
N LYS A 66 20.43 -7.32 -14.26
CA LYS A 66 20.17 -7.65 -15.67
C LYS A 66 20.66 -9.05 -16.06
N GLN A 67 21.66 -9.57 -15.36
CA GLN A 67 22.09 -10.96 -15.51
C GLN A 67 21.31 -11.88 -14.57
N LEU A 68 21.08 -11.45 -13.32
CA LEU A 68 20.36 -12.24 -12.33
C LEU A 68 18.91 -12.55 -12.73
N ILE A 69 18.25 -11.62 -13.42
CA ILE A 69 16.87 -11.81 -13.91
C ILE A 69 16.75 -13.01 -14.86
N LYS A 70 17.83 -13.38 -15.57
CA LYS A 70 17.86 -14.55 -16.46
C LYS A 70 17.89 -15.87 -15.69
N TYR A 71 18.34 -15.87 -14.44
CA TYR A 71 18.27 -17.05 -13.57
C TYR A 71 16.89 -17.18 -12.92
N LEU A 72 16.20 -16.06 -12.67
CA LEU A 72 14.82 -16.06 -12.17
C LEU A 72 13.80 -16.45 -13.25
N PHE A 73 14.10 -16.10 -14.50
CA PHE A 73 13.29 -16.41 -15.66
C PHE A 73 14.18 -17.07 -16.71
N PRO A 74 14.55 -18.35 -16.58
CA PRO A 74 15.46 -18.99 -17.53
C PRO A 74 14.91 -19.01 -18.97
N PRO A 75 15.80 -18.94 -19.98
CA PRO A 75 15.42 -18.75 -21.39
C PRO A 75 14.83 -20.02 -22.04
N ASN A 76 14.90 -21.16 -21.36
CA ASN A 76 14.34 -22.43 -21.82
C ASN A 76 12.81 -22.49 -21.66
N GLU A 77 12.20 -21.60 -20.88
CA GLU A 77 10.76 -21.43 -20.87
C GLU A 77 10.30 -20.52 -22.01
N SER A 78 9.20 -20.87 -22.68
CA SER A 78 8.69 -20.06 -23.78
C SER A 78 7.88 -18.85 -23.29
N ILE A 79 7.13 -19.00 -22.19
CA ILE A 79 6.16 -18.02 -21.71
C ILE A 79 6.05 -18.05 -20.18
N TYR A 80 6.14 -16.87 -19.57
CA TYR A 80 5.82 -16.62 -18.17
C TYR A 80 4.52 -15.86 -18.03
N ARG A 81 3.83 -16.05 -16.90
CA ARG A 81 2.56 -15.40 -16.59
C ARG A 81 2.73 -14.36 -15.49
N LEU A 82 2.71 -13.08 -15.86
CA LEU A 82 2.83 -11.98 -14.92
C LEU A 82 1.46 -11.48 -14.46
N PRO A 83 1.31 -11.08 -13.18
CA PRO A 83 0.12 -10.41 -12.70
C PRO A 83 -0.06 -9.05 -13.39
N ILE A 84 -1.32 -8.69 -13.65
CA ILE A 84 -1.69 -7.33 -14.05
C ILE A 84 -2.22 -6.61 -12.83
N TYR A 85 -1.43 -5.69 -12.29
CA TYR A 85 -1.81 -4.87 -11.16
C TYR A 85 -2.70 -3.70 -11.61
N PHE A 86 -3.75 -3.49 -10.82
CA PHE A 86 -4.68 -2.39 -10.93
C PHE A 86 -4.52 -1.52 -9.68
N ASN A 87 -3.86 -0.38 -9.87
CA ASN A 87 -3.36 0.47 -8.81
C ASN A 87 -4.28 1.71 -8.60
N ALA A 88 -3.98 2.56 -7.62
CA ALA A 88 -4.75 3.77 -7.38
C ALA A 88 -4.77 4.72 -8.58
N HIS A 89 -3.66 4.83 -9.31
CA HIS A 89 -3.61 5.61 -10.54
C HIS A 89 -4.54 5.07 -11.61
N SER A 90 -4.68 3.75 -11.75
CA SER A 90 -5.68 3.16 -12.64
C SER A 90 -7.09 3.59 -12.25
N LEU A 91 -7.43 3.56 -10.95
CA LEU A 91 -8.73 4.04 -10.45
C LEU A 91 -8.98 5.53 -10.73
N GLN A 92 -7.96 6.37 -10.53
CA GLN A 92 -8.09 7.83 -10.55
C GLN A 92 -7.83 8.48 -11.91
N LYS A 93 -7.16 7.78 -12.82
CA LYS A 93 -6.62 8.38 -14.05
C LYS A 93 -7.01 7.65 -15.32
N THR A 94 -7.63 6.47 -15.23
CA THR A 94 -8.11 5.74 -16.41
C THR A 94 -9.61 5.69 -16.49
N ASP A 95 -10.15 5.60 -17.70
CA ASP A 95 -11.54 5.27 -17.95
C ASP A 95 -11.78 3.75 -17.92
N ILE A 96 -13.00 3.31 -18.23
CA ILE A 96 -13.38 1.90 -18.18
C ILE A 96 -12.71 1.01 -19.23
N SER A 97 -12.09 1.60 -20.25
CA SER A 97 -11.30 0.90 -21.27
C SER A 97 -9.80 0.91 -20.96
N GLY A 98 -9.40 1.54 -19.84
CA GLY A 98 -7.99 1.67 -19.47
C GLY A 98 -7.27 2.82 -20.15
N ASN A 99 -7.99 3.69 -20.86
CA ASN A 99 -7.35 4.87 -21.45
C ASN A 99 -7.08 5.89 -20.35
N HIS A 100 -5.83 6.31 -20.24
CA HIS A 100 -5.40 7.32 -19.28
C HIS A 100 -5.92 8.71 -19.69
N ILE A 101 -6.26 9.58 -18.73
CA ILE A 101 -6.81 10.94 -18.95
C ILE A 101 -5.89 11.85 -19.78
N THR A 102 -4.58 11.61 -19.70
CA THR A 102 -3.56 12.31 -20.49
C THR A 102 -2.60 11.38 -21.22
N THR A 103 -2.04 11.84 -22.33
CA THR A 103 -0.99 11.19 -23.12
C THR A 103 0.33 11.04 -22.36
N TYR A 104 1.18 10.11 -22.79
CA TYR A 104 2.47 9.78 -22.15
C TYR A 104 3.64 10.55 -22.80
N GLU A 105 3.63 11.88 -22.67
CA GLU A 105 4.65 12.79 -23.21
C GLU A 105 5.17 13.73 -22.11
N LYS A 106 6.33 14.37 -22.34
CA LYS A 106 7.00 15.25 -21.36
C LYS A 106 6.08 16.37 -20.85
N SER A 107 5.22 16.88 -21.74
CA SER A 107 4.14 17.80 -21.39
C SER A 107 2.80 17.13 -21.69
N PRO A 108 2.16 16.49 -20.69
CA PRO A 108 0.96 15.68 -20.89
C PRO A 108 -0.19 16.47 -21.53
N LYS A 109 -0.80 15.91 -22.58
CA LYS A 109 -2.00 16.47 -23.23
C LYS A 109 -3.23 15.62 -22.92
N PRO A 110 -4.45 16.15 -23.02
CA PRO A 110 -5.67 15.34 -22.93
C PRO A 110 -5.61 14.15 -23.91
N ASN A 111 -5.95 12.96 -23.44
CA ASN A 111 -5.99 11.77 -24.29
C ASN A 111 -7.33 11.72 -25.04
N PRO A 112 -7.35 11.75 -26.39
CA PRO A 112 -8.59 11.71 -27.17
C PRO A 112 -9.37 10.39 -27.00
N LEU A 113 -8.73 9.32 -26.52
CA LEU A 113 -9.38 8.04 -26.25
C LEU A 113 -10.06 7.96 -24.87
N PHE A 114 -9.83 8.94 -23.99
CA PHE A 114 -10.42 8.96 -22.65
C PHE A 114 -11.91 9.30 -22.73
N MET A 115 -12.77 8.40 -22.22
CA MET A 115 -14.24 8.52 -22.31
C MET A 115 -14.87 9.46 -21.27
N GLY A 116 -14.12 10.48 -20.80
CA GLY A 116 -14.65 11.58 -19.99
C GLY A 116 -14.86 11.31 -18.50
N LYS A 117 -14.87 10.05 -18.04
CA LYS A 117 -14.94 9.69 -16.61
C LYS A 117 -13.92 8.64 -16.23
N THR A 118 -13.32 8.84 -15.08
CA THR A 118 -12.43 7.87 -14.45
C THR A 118 -13.21 6.69 -13.88
N VAL A 119 -12.52 5.57 -13.66
CA VAL A 119 -13.11 4.40 -13.01
C VAL A 119 -13.65 4.76 -11.61
N HIS A 120 -12.92 5.56 -10.82
CA HIS A 120 -13.36 5.97 -9.47
C HIS A 120 -14.62 6.85 -9.50
N GLU A 121 -14.77 7.74 -10.48
CA GLU A 121 -16.00 8.53 -10.62
C GLU A 121 -17.22 7.66 -10.93
N ILE A 122 -17.04 6.64 -11.77
CA ILE A 122 -18.11 5.68 -12.08
C ILE A 122 -18.45 4.83 -10.86
N LEU A 123 -17.44 4.43 -10.08
CA LEU A 123 -17.65 3.71 -8.82
C LEU A 123 -18.42 4.56 -7.81
N CYS A 124 -18.06 5.84 -7.65
CA CYS A 124 -18.77 6.78 -6.80
C CYS A 124 -20.24 6.99 -7.24
N GLN A 125 -20.50 6.99 -8.54
CA GLN A 125 -21.87 7.14 -9.08
C GLN A 125 -22.69 5.87 -8.89
N ALA A 126 -22.10 4.69 -9.10
CA ALA A 126 -22.81 3.41 -9.05
C ALA A 126 -23.02 2.91 -7.61
N GLU A 127 -22.06 3.15 -6.71
CA GLU A 127 -22.04 2.62 -5.34
C GLU A 127 -21.53 3.70 -4.35
N PRO A 128 -22.24 4.83 -4.22
CA PRO A 128 -21.78 5.99 -3.44
C PRO A 128 -21.50 5.65 -1.97
N LYS A 129 -22.30 4.77 -1.36
CA LYS A 129 -22.11 4.32 0.03
C LYS A 129 -20.77 3.63 0.27
N VAL A 130 -20.17 3.04 -0.77
CA VAL A 130 -18.88 2.35 -0.66
C VAL A 130 -17.75 3.24 -1.13
N PHE A 131 -17.89 3.96 -2.25
CA PHE A 131 -16.75 4.66 -2.88
C PHE A 131 -16.74 6.18 -2.69
N LYS A 132 -17.85 6.77 -2.27
CA LYS A 132 -17.94 8.20 -1.94
C LYS A 132 -17.90 8.40 -0.43
N ASP A 133 -18.84 7.78 0.28
CA ASP A 133 -19.05 8.04 1.72
C ASP A 133 -17.89 7.53 2.59
N LYS A 134 -17.19 6.47 2.14
CA LYS A 134 -16.06 5.88 2.86
C LYS A 134 -14.70 6.40 2.41
N TYR A 135 -14.64 7.20 1.34
CA TYR A 135 -13.39 7.72 0.81
C TYR A 135 -12.78 8.74 1.78
N LYS A 136 -11.47 8.62 2.05
CA LYS A 136 -10.73 9.32 3.12
C LYS A 136 -11.19 8.99 4.55
N ILE A 137 -12.09 8.02 4.72
CA ILE A 137 -12.52 7.50 6.01
C ILE A 137 -11.98 6.09 6.20
N ASN A 138 -12.58 5.11 5.52
CA ASN A 138 -12.18 3.70 5.61
C ASN A 138 -11.18 3.31 4.53
N TYR A 139 -11.09 4.07 3.44
CA TYR A 139 -10.06 3.86 2.44
C TYR A 139 -9.65 5.15 1.75
N MET A 140 -8.44 5.21 1.21
CA MET A 140 -7.99 6.29 0.36
C MET A 140 -6.99 5.81 -0.69
N PHE A 141 -6.57 6.71 -1.56
CA PHE A 141 -5.49 6.48 -2.51
C PHE A 141 -4.21 7.08 -1.94
N ASP A 142 -3.21 6.24 -1.70
CA ASP A 142 -1.90 6.65 -1.19
C ASP A 142 -0.78 6.16 -2.11
N GLY A 143 -0.12 7.11 -2.77
CA GLY A 143 0.77 6.85 -3.90
C GLY A 143 0.11 5.93 -4.94
N ASP A 144 0.72 4.77 -5.17
CA ASP A 144 0.24 3.77 -6.12
C ASP A 144 -0.86 2.88 -5.54
N THR A 145 -1.11 2.88 -4.24
CA THR A 145 -1.91 1.85 -3.56
C THR A 145 -3.29 2.34 -3.14
N VAL A 146 -4.18 1.37 -2.89
CA VAL A 146 -5.40 1.63 -2.11
C VAL A 146 -5.06 1.34 -0.65
N GLU A 147 -5.13 2.37 0.18
CA GLU A 147 -4.96 2.26 1.63
C GLU A 147 -6.32 2.00 2.28
N PHE A 148 -6.42 0.96 3.10
CA PHE A 148 -7.59 0.66 3.94
C PHE A 148 -7.29 0.93 5.40
N MET A 149 -8.15 1.66 6.11
CA MET A 149 -7.94 2.08 7.50
C MET A 149 -9.10 1.60 8.40
N THR A 150 -8.77 0.88 9.48
CA THR A 150 -9.75 0.55 10.53
C THR A 150 -10.14 1.79 11.34
N GLN A 151 -11.42 1.92 11.70
CA GLN A 151 -11.94 3.06 12.44
C GLN A 151 -12.33 2.72 13.89
N LYS A 152 -12.52 1.43 14.24
CA LYS A 152 -12.98 1.01 15.59
C LYS A 152 -11.80 0.69 16.50
N PHE A 153 -10.95 1.68 16.75
CA PHE A 153 -9.70 1.52 17.48
C PHE A 153 -9.85 1.58 19.01
N TYR A 154 -10.86 2.31 19.52
CA TYR A 154 -11.04 2.56 20.96
C TYR A 154 -11.37 1.31 21.76
N ASN A 155 -10.53 0.97 22.74
CA ASN A 155 -10.65 -0.20 23.61
C ASN A 155 -10.99 -1.48 22.84
N THR A 156 -10.40 -1.60 21.64
CA THR A 156 -10.65 -2.71 20.73
C THR A 156 -9.75 -3.90 21.06
N THR A 157 -9.99 -5.00 20.36
CA THR A 157 -9.14 -6.20 20.42
C THR A 157 -8.53 -6.45 19.05
N VAL A 158 -7.39 -7.16 19.01
CA VAL A 158 -6.75 -7.56 17.75
C VAL A 158 -7.75 -8.24 16.80
N LYS A 159 -8.56 -9.17 17.32
CA LYS A 159 -9.57 -9.88 16.52
C LYS A 159 -10.60 -8.92 15.90
N LYS A 160 -11.14 -7.99 16.70
CA LYS A 160 -12.13 -7.01 16.21
C LYS A 160 -11.53 -6.08 15.14
N CYS A 161 -10.28 -5.65 15.33
CA CYS A 161 -9.56 -4.82 14.36
C CYS A 161 -9.34 -5.56 13.03
N ILE A 162 -8.90 -6.82 13.08
CA ILE A 162 -8.72 -7.67 11.89
C ILE A 162 -10.05 -7.94 11.20
N ASP A 163 -11.10 -8.25 11.96
CA ASP A 163 -12.45 -8.52 11.40
C ASP A 163 -13.02 -7.27 10.71
N GLU A 164 -12.81 -6.08 11.27
CA GLU A 164 -13.15 -4.81 10.62
C GLU A 164 -12.42 -4.66 9.28
N LEU A 165 -11.09 -4.79 9.27
CA LEU A 165 -10.29 -4.66 8.05
C LEU A 165 -10.74 -5.65 6.97
N LYS A 166 -10.95 -6.91 7.35
CA LYS A 166 -11.42 -7.96 6.42
C LYS A 166 -12.79 -7.61 5.86
N SER A 167 -13.72 -7.16 6.70
CA SER A 167 -15.07 -6.78 6.28
C SER A 167 -15.04 -5.61 5.29
N GLU A 168 -14.27 -4.56 5.58
CA GLU A 168 -14.12 -3.39 4.73
C GLU A 168 -13.52 -3.75 3.36
N LYS A 169 -12.41 -4.51 3.36
CA LYS A 169 -11.79 -4.99 2.12
C LYS A 169 -12.73 -5.87 1.30
N GLN A 170 -13.46 -6.78 1.94
CA GLN A 170 -14.43 -7.64 1.25
C GLN A 170 -15.58 -6.83 0.64
N GLN A 171 -16.13 -5.85 1.37
CA GLN A 171 -17.20 -5.00 0.85
C GLN A 171 -16.73 -4.17 -0.34
N PHE A 172 -15.55 -3.56 -0.23
CA PHE A 172 -14.92 -2.80 -1.31
C PHE A 172 -14.77 -3.65 -2.57
N LEU A 173 -14.13 -4.81 -2.46
CA LEU A 173 -13.86 -5.68 -3.61
C LEU A 173 -15.14 -6.23 -4.25
N LYS A 174 -16.15 -6.58 -3.44
CA LYS A 174 -17.45 -7.04 -3.94
C LYS A 174 -18.18 -5.94 -4.71
N ALA A 175 -18.24 -4.73 -4.17
CA ALA A 175 -18.86 -3.59 -4.85
C ALA A 175 -18.11 -3.24 -6.14
N LEU A 176 -16.78 -3.25 -6.10
CA LEU A 176 -15.91 -2.97 -7.24
C LEU A 176 -16.19 -3.93 -8.39
N ASN A 177 -16.13 -5.24 -8.12
CA ASN A 177 -16.39 -6.27 -9.13
C ASN A 177 -17.84 -6.24 -9.65
N ARG A 178 -18.82 -5.88 -8.81
CA ARG A 178 -20.21 -5.68 -9.24
C ARG A 178 -20.31 -4.55 -10.28
N VAL A 179 -19.69 -3.41 -10.01
CA VAL A 179 -19.65 -2.27 -10.96
C VAL A 179 -18.88 -2.66 -12.21
N PHE A 180 -17.72 -3.32 -12.09
CA PHE A 180 -16.91 -3.75 -13.23
C PHE A 180 -17.71 -4.66 -14.17
N LYS A 181 -18.41 -5.65 -13.61
CA LYS A 181 -19.28 -6.55 -14.38
C LYS A 181 -20.42 -5.78 -15.07
N LYS A 182 -21.11 -4.90 -14.34
CA LYS A 182 -22.26 -4.13 -14.86
C LYS A 182 -21.85 -3.17 -15.98
N HIS A 183 -20.75 -2.46 -15.81
CA HIS A 183 -20.26 -1.43 -16.74
C HIS A 183 -19.26 -1.97 -17.76
N LYS A 184 -19.01 -3.30 -17.77
CA LYS A 184 -18.05 -3.97 -18.66
C LYS A 184 -16.64 -3.37 -18.59
N VAL A 185 -16.24 -2.87 -17.43
CA VAL A 185 -14.91 -2.29 -17.18
C VAL A 185 -13.87 -3.39 -17.42
N MET A 186 -12.95 -3.14 -18.36
CA MET A 186 -11.80 -4.03 -18.66
C MET A 186 -12.20 -5.52 -18.75
N ARG A 187 -13.32 -5.79 -19.43
CA ARG A 187 -14.02 -7.09 -19.41
C ARG A 187 -13.11 -8.29 -19.73
N ASN A 188 -12.13 -8.11 -20.59
CA ASN A 188 -11.18 -9.14 -21.04
C ASN A 188 -10.15 -9.54 -19.97
N LEU A 189 -9.97 -8.76 -18.90
CA LEU A 189 -9.00 -9.04 -17.84
C LEU A 189 -9.62 -9.83 -16.66
N GLY A 190 -10.94 -10.03 -16.67
CA GLY A 190 -11.67 -10.75 -15.62
C GLY A 190 -11.81 -9.94 -14.31
N PRO A 191 -12.31 -10.57 -13.24
CA PRO A 191 -12.51 -9.88 -11.96
C PRO A 191 -11.20 -9.47 -11.29
N LEU A 192 -11.28 -8.44 -10.46
CA LEU A 192 -10.22 -8.01 -9.56
C LEU A 192 -10.22 -8.82 -8.27
N ARG A 193 -9.03 -9.04 -7.71
CA ARG A 193 -8.81 -9.64 -6.39
C ARG A 193 -7.66 -8.95 -5.68
N TYR A 194 -7.52 -9.16 -4.37
CA TYR A 194 -6.29 -8.77 -3.68
C TYR A 194 -5.17 -9.74 -4.06
N PRO A 195 -3.93 -9.26 -4.26
CA PRO A 195 -2.76 -10.12 -4.39
C PRO A 195 -2.63 -11.05 -3.18
N VAL A 196 -2.28 -12.31 -3.42
CA VAL A 196 -2.09 -13.31 -2.34
C VAL A 196 -0.73 -13.12 -1.64
N ARG A 197 0.22 -12.51 -2.34
CA ARG A 197 1.56 -12.17 -1.87
C ARG A 197 2.03 -10.88 -2.55
N ASN A 198 3.14 -10.34 -2.07
CA ASN A 198 3.87 -9.31 -2.79
C ASN A 198 4.59 -9.95 -3.98
N GLU A 199 4.05 -9.73 -5.18
CA GLU A 199 4.64 -10.28 -6.41
C GLU A 199 5.92 -9.51 -6.78
N PRO A 200 7.03 -10.20 -7.07
CA PRO A 200 8.32 -9.57 -7.31
C PRO A 200 8.36 -8.77 -8.61
N PHE A 201 7.62 -9.26 -9.61
CA PHE A 201 7.52 -8.66 -10.93
C PHE A 201 6.07 -8.63 -11.35
N VAL A 202 5.62 -7.47 -11.79
CA VAL A 202 4.24 -7.24 -12.22
C VAL A 202 4.23 -6.39 -13.47
N THR A 203 3.05 -6.31 -14.08
CA THR A 203 2.75 -5.30 -15.07
C THR A 203 1.58 -4.48 -14.54
N PHE A 204 1.68 -3.15 -14.58
CA PHE A 204 0.55 -2.28 -14.24
C PHE A 204 -0.34 -2.07 -15.44
N LEU A 205 -1.66 -1.94 -15.23
CA LEU A 205 -2.61 -1.68 -16.32
C LEU A 205 -2.22 -0.46 -17.17
N THR A 206 -1.83 0.64 -16.51
CA THR A 206 -1.44 1.91 -17.13
C THR A 206 -0.06 1.88 -17.80
N ASN A 207 0.71 0.82 -17.58
CA ASN A 207 2.03 0.60 -18.16
C ASN A 207 2.18 -0.86 -18.64
N ILE A 208 1.17 -1.34 -19.38
CA ILE A 208 0.99 -2.78 -19.62
C ILE A 208 2.15 -3.44 -20.40
N ASN A 209 2.94 -2.66 -21.12
CA ASN A 209 4.04 -3.14 -21.95
C ASN A 209 5.38 -3.25 -21.22
N ASN A 210 5.42 -2.90 -19.94
CA ASN A 210 6.64 -2.97 -19.14
C ASN A 210 6.43 -3.84 -17.90
N VAL A 211 7.56 -4.37 -17.44
CA VAL A 211 7.70 -5.07 -16.17
C VAL A 211 8.15 -4.05 -15.13
N ALA A 212 7.44 -4.04 -14.01
CA ALA A 212 7.75 -3.27 -12.81
C ALA A 212 8.14 -4.20 -11.67
N THR A 213 8.90 -3.69 -10.70
CA THR A 213 9.30 -4.40 -9.47
C THR A 213 9.01 -3.53 -8.25
N PHE A 214 9.19 -4.09 -7.04
CA PHE A 214 8.96 -3.40 -5.77
C PHE A 214 7.49 -2.99 -5.55
N ASN A 215 6.56 -3.86 -5.91
CA ASN A 215 5.11 -3.59 -5.82
C ASN A 215 4.54 -4.15 -4.52
N ASN A 216 5.12 -3.71 -3.41
CA ASN A 216 4.88 -4.28 -2.08
C ASN A 216 3.69 -3.58 -1.40
N GLY A 217 2.68 -4.36 -1.02
CA GLY A 217 1.70 -3.92 -0.04
C GLY A 217 2.32 -3.86 1.37
N THR A 218 1.78 -2.99 2.21
CA THR A 218 2.25 -2.79 3.60
C THR A 218 1.11 -2.87 4.59
N TYR A 219 1.47 -3.16 5.83
CA TYR A 219 0.61 -3.00 6.98
C TYR A 219 1.26 -2.00 7.93
N HIS A 220 0.53 -0.96 8.30
CA HIS A 220 0.87 -0.06 9.40
C HIS A 220 0.04 -0.47 10.61
N ILE A 221 0.73 -0.84 11.69
CA ILE A 221 0.08 -1.25 12.94
C ILE A 221 0.21 -0.08 13.92
N ASN A 222 -0.94 0.52 14.23
CA ASN A 222 -1.04 1.65 15.13
C ASN A 222 -1.43 1.16 16.52
N LEU A 223 -0.62 1.47 17.53
CA LEU A 223 -0.82 1.04 18.91
C LEU A 223 -0.80 2.23 19.87
N THR A 224 -1.72 2.22 20.83
CA THR A 224 -1.66 3.11 22.00
C THR A 224 -1.71 2.27 23.26
N MET A 225 -0.71 2.44 24.12
CA MET A 225 -0.62 1.73 25.39
C MET A 225 -1.72 2.20 26.37
N PRO A 226 -2.15 1.35 27.33
CA PRO A 226 -3.17 1.70 28.31
C PRO A 226 -2.88 3.03 29.04
N THR A 227 -3.79 3.97 28.84
CA THR A 227 -3.67 5.38 29.22
C THR A 227 -4.97 5.83 29.88
N LEU A 228 -4.88 6.41 31.08
CA LEU A 228 -6.02 7.10 31.70
C LEU A 228 -6.18 8.47 31.03
N LEU A 229 -7.40 8.78 30.60
CA LEU A 229 -7.76 10.10 30.08
C LEU A 229 -8.29 11.00 31.21
N ASP A 230 -8.09 12.30 31.12
CA ASP A 230 -8.67 13.31 32.02
C ASP A 230 -10.07 13.78 31.53
N GLU A 231 -10.66 14.78 32.20
CA GLU A 231 -11.93 15.35 31.76
C GLU A 231 -11.88 16.00 30.36
N ASN A 232 -10.68 16.35 29.87
CA ASN A 232 -10.43 17.02 28.60
C ASN A 232 -9.97 16.04 27.50
N LEU A 233 -10.11 14.73 27.72
CA LEU A 233 -9.72 13.66 26.79
C LEU A 233 -8.21 13.61 26.49
N GLN A 234 -7.38 14.18 27.38
CA GLN A 234 -5.93 14.13 27.30
C GLN A 234 -5.38 13.05 28.23
N PRO A 235 -4.15 12.55 28.02
CA PRO A 235 -3.51 11.67 28.98
C PRO A 235 -3.41 12.35 30.36
N ALA A 236 -4.10 11.82 31.37
CA ALA A 236 -4.17 12.38 32.72
C ALA A 236 -2.77 12.50 33.39
N ASN A 237 -1.83 11.64 32.99
CA ASN A 237 -0.42 11.78 33.33
C ASN A 237 0.43 11.65 32.07
N LYS A 238 0.78 12.81 31.48
CA LYS A 238 1.57 12.90 30.25
C LYS A 238 2.97 12.30 30.38
N ALA A 239 3.63 12.45 31.53
CA ALA A 239 4.96 11.88 31.75
C ALA A 239 4.93 10.35 31.73
N ASN A 240 3.97 9.74 32.41
CA ASN A 240 3.76 8.29 32.40
C ASN A 240 3.34 7.79 31.02
N PHE A 241 2.49 8.54 30.31
CA PHE A 241 2.10 8.24 28.93
C PHE A 241 3.33 8.10 28.03
N VAL A 242 4.21 9.11 28.03
CA VAL A 242 5.44 9.11 27.23
C VAL A 242 6.35 7.96 27.66
N ALA A 243 6.60 7.78 28.96
CA ALA A 243 7.47 6.72 29.46
C ALA A 243 7.00 5.31 29.05
N LYS A 244 5.69 5.04 29.10
CA LYS A 244 5.12 3.75 28.67
C LYS A 244 5.29 3.51 27.17
N HIS A 245 4.99 4.51 26.34
CA HIS A 245 5.13 4.38 24.88
C HIS A 245 6.61 4.25 24.48
N LYS A 246 7.50 4.98 25.15
CA LYS A 246 8.96 4.85 25.02
C LYS A 246 9.44 3.42 25.29
N ALA A 247 8.99 2.82 26.38
CA ALA A 247 9.31 1.43 26.70
C ALA A 247 8.76 0.47 25.63
N ALA A 248 7.50 0.64 25.22
CA ALA A 248 6.85 -0.21 24.23
C ALA A 248 7.58 -0.22 22.87
N ILE A 249 7.93 0.95 22.33
CA ILE A 249 8.62 1.02 21.04
C ILE A 249 10.01 0.40 21.09
N ARG A 250 10.73 0.51 22.22
CA ARG A 250 12.03 -0.17 22.41
C ARG A 250 11.88 -1.69 22.33
N TYR A 251 10.88 -2.26 23.00
CA TYR A 251 10.62 -3.69 22.91
C TYR A 251 10.26 -4.13 21.48
N ILE A 252 9.48 -3.33 20.76
CA ILE A 252 9.16 -3.60 19.35
C ILE A 252 10.44 -3.59 18.51
N GLN A 253 11.31 -2.58 18.67
CA GLN A 253 12.59 -2.51 17.95
C GLN A 253 13.51 -3.70 18.20
N TYR A 254 13.58 -4.21 19.44
CA TYR A 254 14.32 -5.43 19.73
C TYR A 254 13.76 -6.67 19.00
N LEU A 255 12.45 -6.68 18.71
CA LEU A 255 11.77 -7.77 18.00
C LEU A 255 11.70 -7.57 16.48
N GLU A 256 11.97 -6.37 15.96
CA GLU A 256 11.90 -6.05 14.54
C GLU A 256 12.66 -7.05 13.65
N PRO A 257 13.90 -7.48 13.96
CA PRO A 257 14.61 -8.46 13.14
C PRO A 257 13.86 -9.80 13.01
N LEU A 258 13.17 -10.25 14.07
CA LEU A 258 12.39 -11.48 14.06
C LEU A 258 11.08 -11.31 13.28
N ILE A 259 10.41 -10.17 13.42
CA ILE A 259 9.20 -9.86 12.65
C ILE A 259 9.53 -9.82 11.16
N ILE A 260 10.64 -9.17 10.80
CA ILE A 260 11.10 -9.04 9.43
C ILE A 260 11.52 -10.39 8.85
N SER A 261 12.19 -11.25 9.62
CA SER A 261 12.59 -12.57 9.13
C SER A 261 11.39 -13.51 8.89
N LEU A 262 10.29 -13.35 9.65
CA LEU A 262 9.09 -14.16 9.52
C LEU A 262 8.12 -13.65 8.44
N TYR A 263 7.95 -12.34 8.33
CA TYR A 263 6.88 -11.73 7.52
C TYR A 263 7.38 -10.78 6.43
N GLY A 264 8.68 -10.52 6.37
CA GLY A 264 9.28 -9.70 5.32
C GLY A 264 9.18 -10.38 3.95
N THR A 265 9.03 -9.55 2.91
CA THR A 265 9.10 -10.02 1.53
C THR A 265 10.55 -9.94 1.06
N PRO A 266 11.23 -11.06 0.76
CA PRO A 266 12.62 -11.04 0.32
C PRO A 266 12.77 -10.26 -0.99
N ASP A 267 13.96 -9.72 -1.24
CA ASP A 267 14.31 -9.25 -2.57
C ASP A 267 14.31 -10.46 -3.54
N PRO A 268 13.66 -10.37 -4.71
CA PRO A 268 13.60 -11.49 -5.64
C PRO A 268 14.97 -12.03 -6.08
N PHE A 269 15.97 -11.15 -6.21
CA PHE A 269 17.31 -11.56 -6.62
C PHE A 269 18.08 -12.29 -5.52
N SER A 270 17.60 -12.26 -4.27
CA SER A 270 18.21 -13.01 -3.16
C SER A 270 18.12 -14.54 -3.33
N ALA A 271 17.23 -15.01 -4.19
CA ALA A 271 17.13 -16.42 -4.57
C ALA A 271 18.31 -16.90 -5.44
N VAL A 272 19.00 -15.98 -6.12
CA VAL A 272 20.05 -16.28 -7.10
C VAL A 272 21.37 -15.55 -6.82
N SER A 273 21.39 -14.65 -5.84
CA SER A 273 22.59 -13.93 -5.41
C SER A 273 22.55 -13.60 -3.91
N PRO A 274 23.61 -13.89 -3.14
CA PRO A 274 23.66 -13.58 -1.71
C PRO A 274 23.81 -12.08 -1.42
N LYS A 275 24.01 -11.24 -2.44
CA LYS A 275 24.13 -9.78 -2.28
C LYS A 275 22.81 -9.09 -1.92
N PHE A 276 21.68 -9.76 -2.15
CA PHE A 276 20.36 -9.19 -1.95
C PHE A 276 19.72 -9.68 -0.65
N SER A 277 18.89 -8.83 -0.04
CA SER A 277 18.26 -9.12 1.25
C SER A 277 17.28 -10.29 1.14
N ARG A 278 17.57 -11.37 1.88
CA ARG A 278 16.65 -12.51 2.05
C ARG A 278 15.52 -12.25 3.06
N ALA A 279 15.61 -11.14 3.81
CA ALA A 279 14.68 -10.83 4.88
C ALA A 279 13.59 -9.86 4.41
N SER A 280 13.98 -8.72 3.84
CA SER A 280 13.01 -7.75 3.32
C SER A 280 13.61 -6.84 2.27
N GLN A 281 12.99 -6.83 1.09
CA GLN A 281 13.26 -5.89 0.02
C GLN A 281 12.91 -4.47 0.45
N ARG A 282 11.76 -4.29 1.10
CA ARG A 282 11.26 -2.95 1.45
C ARG A 282 12.14 -2.26 2.47
N VAL A 283 12.58 -2.97 3.50
CA VAL A 283 13.47 -2.43 4.53
C VAL A 283 14.85 -2.12 3.95
N ALA A 284 15.33 -2.93 3.00
CA ALA A 284 16.63 -2.71 2.37
C ALA A 284 16.66 -1.49 1.42
N ALA A 285 15.54 -1.18 0.76
CA ALA A 285 15.47 -0.09 -0.23
C ALA A 285 14.77 1.19 0.27
N SER A 286 14.16 1.15 1.46
CA SER A 286 13.43 2.30 2.02
C SER A 286 14.39 3.40 2.45
N ARG A 287 14.12 4.64 2.00
CA ARG A 287 14.93 5.82 2.32
C ARG A 287 14.68 6.37 3.73
N TYR A 288 13.57 5.99 4.37
CA TYR A 288 13.06 6.69 5.56
C TYR A 288 12.81 5.79 6.76
N ILE A 289 12.67 4.48 6.55
CA ILE A 289 12.36 3.51 7.60
C ILE A 289 13.25 2.30 7.36
N SER A 290 14.24 2.12 8.23
CA SER A 290 15.06 0.90 8.30
C SER A 290 14.95 0.30 9.70
N ILE A 291 15.55 -0.88 9.91
CA ILE A 291 15.52 -1.58 11.20
C ILE A 291 16.16 -0.69 12.27
N GLY A 292 15.46 -0.45 13.38
CA GLY A 292 16.00 0.26 14.54
C GLY A 292 16.32 1.75 14.30
N THR A 293 15.84 2.37 13.23
CA THR A 293 16.20 3.78 12.92
C THR A 293 15.38 4.82 13.68
N TYR A 294 14.31 4.42 14.37
CA TYR A 294 13.53 5.35 15.17
C TYR A 294 14.25 5.68 16.48
N ASP A 295 14.53 6.96 16.70
CA ASP A 295 15.14 7.45 17.94
C ASP A 295 14.11 7.40 19.08
N THR A 296 14.23 6.36 19.90
CA THR A 296 13.35 6.16 21.06
C THR A 296 13.64 7.11 22.19
N ASP A 297 14.79 7.81 22.22
CA ASP A 297 15.10 8.77 23.26
C ASP A 297 14.46 10.13 23.00
N THR A 298 14.55 10.60 21.77
CA THR A 298 13.99 11.91 21.37
C THR A 298 12.48 11.83 21.16
N MET A 299 11.97 10.74 20.56
CA MET A 299 10.54 10.56 20.24
C MET A 299 9.87 11.80 19.63
N LEU A 300 10.45 12.33 18.55
CA LEU A 300 9.93 13.53 17.89
C LEU A 300 8.44 13.38 17.56
N THR A 301 7.64 14.37 17.98
CA THR A 301 6.21 14.41 17.70
C THR A 301 5.94 14.87 16.28
N GLY A 302 4.97 14.26 15.60
CA GLY A 302 4.57 14.61 14.23
C GLY A 302 5.14 13.66 13.18
N LYS A 303 4.89 13.97 11.90
CA LYS A 303 5.39 13.16 10.77
C LYS A 303 6.86 13.49 10.51
N VAL A 304 7.77 12.57 10.85
CA VAL A 304 9.24 12.72 10.65
C VAL A 304 9.59 13.04 9.18
N LEU A 305 8.80 12.55 8.22
CA LEU A 305 8.95 12.81 6.78
C LEU A 305 8.77 14.30 6.38
N GLN A 306 8.25 15.13 7.26
CA GLN A 306 8.07 16.57 7.02
C GLN A 306 9.20 17.42 7.60
N LEU A 307 10.15 16.81 8.30
CA LEU A 307 11.33 17.50 8.79
C LEU A 307 12.28 17.74 7.59
N PRO A 308 12.95 18.91 7.52
CA PRO A 308 13.98 19.15 6.51
C PRO A 308 15.02 18.03 6.56
N ILE A 309 15.41 17.53 5.38
CA ILE A 309 16.59 16.66 5.28
C ILE A 309 17.79 17.57 5.50
N ASN A 310 18.47 17.40 6.63
CA ASN A 310 19.79 17.99 6.88
C ASN A 310 20.85 17.24 6.09
#